data_AF-A0A1H6F709-F1
#
_entry.id   AF-A0A1H6F709-F1
#
_cell.length_a   1.000
_cell.length_b   1.000
_cell.length_c   1.000
_cell.angle_alpha   90.00
_cell.angle_beta   90.00
_cell.angle_gamma   90.00
#
_symmetry.space_group_name_H-M   'P 1'
#
loop_
_entity.id
_entity.type
_entity.pdbx_description
1 polymer ?
#
loop_
_entity_poly.entity_id
_entity_poly.type
_entity_poly.pdbx_seq_one_letter_code
_entity_poly.pdbx_strand_id
1 'polypeptide(L)'
;MDKNIILDNIFNNDPLGLLDFKPKNSNTRTADERLLSSFQEINDFVTANGKEPEPNMGNISEFQLYSRLKNLRKDEIKTGLLKEHDIHNLLPVLEVNKVSQT
;
A
#
# COMPACT_ATOMS: atom_id res chain seq x y z
N MET A 1 33.86 -20.05 34.90
CA MET A 1 32.67 -19.21 35.13
C MET A 1 31.56 -19.80 34.27
N ASP A 2 30.52 -20.33 34.91
CA ASP A 2 29.48 -21.08 34.20
C ASP A 2 28.59 -20.14 33.39
N LYS A 3 28.50 -20.40 32.09
CA LYS A 3 27.75 -19.58 31.14
C LYS A 3 26.27 -19.48 31.51
N ASN A 4 25.72 -20.51 32.15
CA ASN A 4 24.33 -20.53 32.64
C ASN A 4 24.08 -19.45 33.70
N ILE A 5 25.01 -19.28 34.64
CA ILE A 5 24.91 -18.26 35.70
C ILE A 5 24.96 -16.85 35.09
N ILE A 6 25.80 -16.65 34.07
CA ILE A 6 25.90 -15.36 33.37
C ILE A 6 24.60 -15.06 32.62
N LEU A 7 24.01 -16.06 31.95
CA LEU A 7 22.73 -15.92 31.26
C LEU A 7 21.61 -15.59 32.25
N ASP A 8 21.52 -16.29 33.38
CA ASP A 8 20.51 -16.01 34.41
C ASP A 8 20.60 -14.58 34.94
N ASN A 9 21.82 -14.04 35.11
CA ASN A 9 21.99 -12.65 35.53
C ASN A 9 21.56 -11.65 34.45
N ILE A 10 21.78 -11.95 33.17
CA ILE A 10 21.34 -11.11 32.05
C ILE A 10 19.80 -11.08 31.97
N PHE A 11 19.14 -12.23 32.14
CA PHE A 11 17.68 -12.31 32.07
C PHE A 11 16.97 -11.72 33.30
N ASN A 12 17.55 -11.87 34.50
CA ASN A 12 16.93 -11.35 35.73
C ASN A 12 17.20 -9.86 35.96
N ASN A 13 18.18 -9.26 35.28
CA ASN A 13 18.55 -7.86 35.44
C ASN A 13 18.42 -7.08 34.13
N ASP A 14 17.21 -7.08 33.57
CA ASP A 14 16.82 -6.27 32.41
C ASP A 14 15.94 -5.07 32.82
N PRO A 15 16.49 -4.04 33.47
CA PRO A 15 15.74 -2.87 33.92
C PRO A 15 15.17 -2.03 32.76
N LEU A 16 15.63 -2.30 31.53
CA LEU A 16 15.21 -1.60 30.32
C LEU A 16 14.15 -2.38 29.52
N GLY A 17 13.82 -3.61 29.92
CA GLY A 17 12.84 -4.47 29.25
C GLY A 17 13.19 -4.77 27.79
N LEU A 18 14.48 -4.76 27.45
CA LEU A 18 14.96 -4.94 26.07
C LEU A 18 14.79 -6.40 25.59
N LEU A 19 14.77 -7.35 26.51
CA LEU A 19 14.56 -8.77 26.22
C LEU A 19 13.07 -9.10 26.05
N ASP A 20 12.17 -8.23 26.53
CA ASP A 20 10.73 -8.39 26.43
C ASP A 20 10.18 -7.75 25.13
N PHE A 21 10.56 -8.34 23.99
CA PHE A 21 10.14 -7.86 22.69
C PHE A 21 8.70 -8.28 22.38
N LYS A 22 7.73 -7.39 22.55
CA LYS A 22 6.44 -7.53 21.85
C LYS A 22 6.67 -7.23 20.38
N PRO A 23 6.33 -8.13 19.44
CA PRO A 23 6.32 -7.77 18.03
C PRO A 23 5.45 -6.54 17.88
N LYS A 24 6.06 -5.43 17.49
CA LYS A 24 5.31 -4.24 17.11
C LYS A 24 4.53 -4.68 15.90
N ASN A 25 3.24 -4.96 16.09
CA ASN A 25 2.29 -5.12 15.00
C ASN A 25 2.40 -3.81 14.25
N SER A 26 3.23 -3.83 13.22
CA SER A 26 3.47 -2.66 12.45
C SER A 26 2.13 -2.33 11.86
N ASN A 27 1.53 -1.23 12.30
CA ASN A 27 0.39 -0.59 11.65
C ASN A 27 0.83 -0.01 10.28
N THR A 28 1.82 -0.66 9.63
CA THR A 28 2.12 -0.53 8.23
C THR A 28 0.82 -0.77 7.52
N ARG A 29 0.26 0.34 7.01
CA ARG A 29 -0.80 0.30 6.02
C ARG A 29 -0.55 -0.86 5.10
N THR A 30 -1.53 -1.76 5.00
CA THR A 30 -1.41 -2.95 4.15
C THR A 30 -1.09 -2.49 2.73
N ALA A 31 -0.47 -3.36 1.94
CA ALA A 31 -0.11 -3.03 0.57
C ALA A 31 -1.33 -2.49 -0.21
N ASP A 32 -2.52 -3.01 0.10
CA ASP A 32 -3.81 -2.61 -0.48
C ASP A 32 -4.25 -1.21 -0.06
N GLU A 33 -4.10 -0.82 1.22
CA GLU A 33 -4.43 0.55 1.66
C GLU A 33 -3.51 1.59 1.00
N ARG A 34 -2.23 1.25 0.82
CA ARG A 34 -1.28 2.14 0.12
C ARG A 34 -1.63 2.26 -1.36
N LEU A 35 -2.05 1.15 -1.97
CA LEU A 35 -2.51 1.10 -3.35
C LEU A 35 -3.76 1.96 -3.53
N LEU A 36 -4.73 1.82 -2.63
CA LEU A 36 -5.96 2.61 -2.65
C LEU A 36 -5.68 4.10 -2.48
N SER A 37 -4.89 4.49 -1.47
CA SER A 37 -4.51 5.88 -1.27
C SER A 37 -3.80 6.47 -2.48
N SER A 38 -2.99 5.66 -3.17
CA SER A 38 -2.28 6.05 -4.38
C SER A 38 -3.21 6.25 -5.58
N PHE A 39 -4.31 5.49 -5.66
CA PHE A 39 -5.31 5.62 -6.70
C PHE A 39 -6.28 6.77 -6.41
N GLN A 40 -6.60 7.00 -5.13
CA GLN A 40 -7.41 8.14 -4.72
C GLN A 40 -6.80 9.47 -5.15
N GLU A 41 -5.47 9.60 -5.07
CA GLU A 41 -4.74 10.77 -5.57
C GLU A 41 -4.99 11.03 -7.08
N ILE A 42 -5.15 9.97 -7.86
CA ILE A 42 -5.49 10.06 -9.29
C ILE A 42 -6.95 10.52 -9.45
N ASN A 43 -7.89 9.93 -8.69
CA ASN A 43 -9.29 10.37 -8.69
C ASN A 43 -9.44 11.84 -8.30
N ASP A 44 -8.69 12.30 -7.30
CA ASP A 44 -8.71 13.68 -6.83
C ASP A 44 -8.14 14.62 -7.90
N PHE A 45 -7.07 14.20 -8.60
CA PHE A 45 -6.56 14.94 -9.75
C PHE A 45 -7.59 15.07 -10.87
N VAL A 46 -8.28 13.99 -11.24
CA VAL A 46 -9.33 14.01 -12.26
C VAL A 46 -10.50 14.88 -11.81
N THR A 47 -10.88 14.82 -10.54
CA THR A 47 -11.94 15.67 -9.97
C THR A 47 -11.57 17.16 -10.02
N ALA A 48 -10.31 17.50 -9.71
CA ALA A 48 -9.83 18.87 -9.69
C ALA A 48 -9.62 19.46 -11.09
N ASN A 49 -9.18 18.65 -12.06
CA ASN A 49 -8.81 19.11 -13.41
C ASN A 49 -9.87 18.80 -14.47
N GLY A 50 -10.84 17.92 -14.18
CA GLY A 50 -11.83 17.43 -15.14
C GLY A 50 -11.25 16.56 -16.26
N LYS A 51 -9.99 16.16 -16.17
CA LYS A 51 -9.28 15.35 -17.17
C LYS A 51 -8.38 14.30 -16.54
N GLU A 52 -8.15 13.21 -17.26
CA GLU A 52 -7.16 12.20 -16.87
C GLU A 52 -5.73 12.79 -16.85
N PRO A 53 -4.84 12.30 -15.99
CA PRO A 53 -3.44 12.71 -16.01
C PRO A 53 -2.78 12.30 -17.34
N GLU A 54 -2.13 13.26 -18.00
CA GLU A 54 -1.45 13.06 -19.26
C GLU A 54 0.08 12.98 -19.09
N PRO A 55 0.84 12.42 -20.05
CA PRO A 55 2.29 12.42 -20.04
C PRO A 55 2.87 13.83 -20.30
N ASN A 56 2.66 14.75 -19.37
CA ASN A 56 3.09 16.13 -19.46
C ASN A 56 4.49 16.31 -18.84
N MET A 57 5.51 16.54 -19.66
CA MET A 57 6.89 16.76 -19.18
C MET A 57 7.07 18.09 -18.42
N GLY A 58 6.16 19.05 -18.60
CA GLY A 58 6.16 20.33 -17.87
C GLY A 58 5.55 20.21 -16.47
N ASN A 59 4.80 19.14 -16.18
CA ASN A 59 4.18 18.90 -14.89
C ASN A 59 4.56 17.50 -14.38
N ILE A 60 5.63 17.45 -13.59
CA ILE A 60 6.19 16.21 -13.04
C ILE A 60 5.13 15.45 -12.24
N SER A 61 4.28 16.14 -11.47
CA SER A 61 3.20 15.52 -10.69
C SER A 61 2.17 14.84 -11.59
N GLU A 62 1.75 15.49 -12.67
CA GLU A 62 0.83 14.90 -13.67
C GLU A 62 1.46 13.68 -14.34
N PHE A 63 2.73 13.75 -14.75
CA PHE A 63 3.44 12.63 -15.34
C PHE A 63 3.57 11.42 -14.38
N GLN A 64 3.79 11.67 -13.09
CA GLN A 64 3.82 10.63 -12.06
C GLN A 64 2.46 9.93 -11.94
N LEU A 65 1.36 10.70 -11.87
CA LEU A 65 0.00 10.17 -11.83
C LEU A 65 -0.34 9.36 -13.09
N TYR A 66 0.03 9.87 -14.26
CA TYR A 66 -0.13 9.15 -15.54
C TYR A 66 0.61 7.83 -15.53
N SER A 67 1.89 7.84 -15.13
CA SER A 67 2.71 6.62 -15.09
C SER A 67 2.15 5.58 -14.12
N ARG A 68 1.63 6.05 -12.97
CA ARG A 68 0.96 5.19 -12.00
C ARG A 68 -0.32 4.61 -12.56
N LEU A 69 -1.21 5.42 -13.13
CA LEU A 69 -2.44 4.97 -13.77
C LEU A 69 -2.14 3.93 -14.87
N LYS A 70 -1.15 4.19 -15.70
CA LYS A 70 -0.69 3.28 -16.75
C LYS A 70 -0.22 1.93 -16.20
N ASN A 71 0.50 1.92 -15.08
CA ASN A 71 0.94 0.69 -14.44
C ASN A 71 -0.24 -0.06 -13.80
N LEU A 72 -1.20 0.64 -13.19
CA LEU A 72 -2.40 0.03 -12.65
C LEU A 72 -3.21 -0.65 -13.75
N ARG A 73 -3.43 0.01 -14.88
CA ARG A 73 -4.14 -0.55 -16.06
C ARG A 73 -3.51 -1.83 -16.62
N LYS A 74 -2.22 -2.08 -16.36
CA LYS A 74 -1.51 -3.31 -16.77
C LYS A 74 -1.63 -4.44 -15.75
N ASP A 75 -1.94 -4.12 -14.50
CA ASP A 75 -2.00 -5.06 -13.40
C ASP A 75 -3.46 -5.41 -13.11
N GLU A 76 -3.90 -6.55 -13.62
CA GLU A 76 -5.31 -6.98 -13.58
C GLU A 76 -5.81 -7.18 -12.14
N ILE A 77 -4.94 -7.68 -11.26
CA ILE A 77 -5.26 -7.92 -9.86
C ILE A 77 -5.54 -6.59 -9.15
N LYS A 78 -4.62 -5.63 -9.29
CA LYS A 78 -4.77 -4.30 -8.68
C LYS A 78 -5.95 -3.53 -9.27
N THR A 79 -6.16 -3.66 -10.57
CA THR A 79 -7.31 -3.06 -11.25
C THR A 79 -8.63 -3.58 -10.67
N GLY A 80 -8.75 -4.89 -10.45
CA GLY A 80 -9.94 -5.49 -9.83
C GLY A 80 -10.22 -4.96 -8.42
N LEU A 81 -9.17 -4.80 -7.60
CA LEU A 81 -9.29 -4.27 -6.23
C LEU A 81 -9.69 -2.78 -6.20
N LEU A 82 -9.21 -1.99 -7.16
CA LEU A 82 -9.45 -0.56 -7.22
C LEU A 82 -10.76 -0.19 -7.93
N LYS A 83 -11.41 -1.17 -8.58
CA LYS A 83 -12.62 -0.95 -9.37
C LYS A 83 -13.77 -0.36 -8.56
N GLU A 84 -13.95 -0.78 -7.32
CA GLU A 84 -15.00 -0.23 -6.44
C GLU A 84 -14.73 1.24 -6.06
N HIS A 85 -13.50 1.70 -6.23
CA HIS A 85 -13.05 3.06 -5.95
C HIS A 85 -12.85 3.90 -7.22
N ASP A 86 -13.15 3.34 -8.40
CA ASP A 86 -12.99 4.02 -9.69
C ASP A 86 -14.22 4.84 -10.03
N ILE A 87 -14.27 6.07 -9.50
CA ILE A 87 -15.38 7.01 -9.66
C ILE A 87 -15.45 7.55 -11.10
N HIS A 88 -14.30 7.68 -11.75
CA HIS A 88 -14.16 8.29 -13.07
C HIS A 88 -14.02 7.27 -14.21
N ASN A 89 -14.18 5.99 -13.89
CA ASN A 89 -14.09 4.88 -14.84
C ASN A 89 -12.76 4.87 -15.62
N LEU A 90 -11.66 5.16 -14.92
CA LEU A 90 -10.29 5.26 -15.44
C LEU A 90 -9.66 3.88 -15.68
N LEU A 91 -10.18 2.84 -15.06
CA LEU A 91 -9.64 1.49 -15.08
C LEU A 91 -10.40 0.60 -16.10
N PRO A 92 -9.70 -0.33 -16.78
CA PRO A 92 -10.34 -1.23 -17.72
C PRO A 92 -11.37 -2.12 -17.03
N VAL A 93 -12.44 -2.45 -17.75
CA VAL A 93 -13.47 -3.36 -17.25
C VAL A 93 -12.94 -4.77 -17.24
N LEU A 94 -12.32 -5.16 -16.13
CA LEU A 94 -12.02 -6.55 -15.86
C LEU A 94 -13.25 -7.18 -15.22
N GLU A 95 -13.79 -8.21 -15.86
CA GLU A 95 -14.79 -9.07 -15.25
C GLU A 95 -14.12 -9.83 -14.11
N VAL A 96 -14.23 -9.28 -12.89
CA VAL A 96 -13.83 -9.99 -11.68
C VAL A 96 -14.81 -11.14 -11.51
N ASN A 97 -14.45 -12.31 -12.04
CA ASN A 97 -15.08 -13.57 -11.69
C ASN A 97 -14.91 -13.75 -10.19
N LYS A 98 -15.96 -13.44 -9.44
CA LYS A 98 -16.05 -13.64 -7.99
C LYS A 98 -15.87 -15.12 -7.69
N VAL A 99 -14.64 -15.58 -7.47
CA VAL A 99 -14.41 -16.88 -6.86
C VAL A 99 -14.67 -16.72 -5.37
N SER A 100 -15.95 -16.86 -5.02
CA SER A 100 -16.40 -16.94 -3.64
C SER A 100 -15.93 -18.26 -3.05
N GLN A 101 -15.28 -18.13 -1.89
CA GLN A 101 -15.15 -19.06 -0.76
C GLN A 101 -15.87 -20.42 -0.89
N THR A 102 -15.17 -21.49 -0.50
CA THR A 102 -15.77 -22.71 0.06
C THR A 102 -15.11 -23.00 1.39
#